data_AF-A0A966MYJ7-F1
#
_entry.id   AF-A0A966MYJ7-F1
#
_cell.length_a   1.000
_cell.length_b   1.000
_cell.length_c   1.000
_cell.angle_alpha   90.00
_cell.angle_beta   90.00
_cell.angle_gamma   90.00
#
_symmetry.space_group_name_H-M   'P 1'
#
loop_
_entity.id
_entity.type
_entity.pdbx_description
1 polymer ?
#
loop_
_entity_poly.entity_id
_entity_poly.type
_entity_poly.pdbx_seq_one_letter_code
_entity_poly.pdbx_strand_id
1 'polypeptide(L)'
;MIRLDAATVALQWSVGGMAMCWFTTRRRLVGLGYGWLLRGVFAVLAALGVAAGLSTGGAGVREWSAALTAVSCVVVLAVSVRRRRVGVGGASADHDRRTARVA
;
A
#
# COMPACT_ATOMS: atom_id res chain seq x y z
N MET A 1 -13.91 7.95 -28.50
CA MET A 1 -14.22 7.93 -27.05
C MET A 1 -13.43 6.78 -26.42
N ILE A 2 -12.65 7.02 -25.36
CA ILE A 2 -11.87 5.98 -24.67
C ILE A 2 -12.78 5.27 -23.67
N ARG A 3 -12.82 3.93 -23.69
CA ARG A 3 -13.58 3.12 -22.73
C ARG A 3 -12.64 2.64 -21.62
N LEU A 4 -12.87 3.09 -20.40
CA LEU A 4 -12.10 2.70 -19.22
C LEU A 4 -12.83 1.58 -18.49
N ASP A 5 -12.13 0.49 -18.23
CA ASP A 5 -12.60 -0.59 -17.39
C ASP A 5 -12.16 -0.32 -15.94
N ALA A 6 -13.14 -0.07 -15.06
CA ALA A 6 -12.90 0.31 -13.67
C ALA A 6 -12.07 -0.74 -12.90
N ALA A 7 -12.30 -2.03 -13.17
CA ALA A 7 -11.56 -3.12 -12.53
C ALA A 7 -10.07 -3.08 -12.88
N THR A 8 -9.75 -2.89 -14.16
CA THR A 8 -8.36 -2.77 -14.63
C THR A 8 -7.69 -1.52 -14.06
N VAL A 9 -8.37 -0.38 -14.08
CA VAL A 9 -7.84 0.88 -13.52
C VAL A 9 -7.55 0.72 -12.04
N ALA A 10 -8.48 0.16 -11.26
CA ALA A 10 -8.31 -0.05 -9.83
C ALA A 10 -7.15 -1.00 -9.52
N LEU A 11 -7.01 -2.11 -10.26
CA LEU A 11 -5.89 -3.04 -10.11
C LEU A 11 -4.55 -2.35 -10.42
N GLN A 12 -4.44 -1.69 -11.58
CA GLN A 12 -3.21 -1.03 -12.02
C GLN A 12 -2.76 0.05 -11.02
N TRP A 13 -3.70 0.88 -10.55
CA TRP A 13 -3.43 1.90 -9.54
C TRP A 13 -2.99 1.28 -8.20
N SER A 14 -3.63 0.19 -7.79
CA SER A 14 -3.27 -0.49 -6.55
C SER A 14 -1.85 -1.07 -6.62
N VAL A 15 -1.50 -1.74 -7.72
CA VAL A 15 -0.16 -2.32 -7.92
C VAL A 15 0.91 -1.22 -8.00
N GLY A 16 0.69 -0.19 -8.84
CA GLY A 16 1.63 0.91 -9.01
C GLY A 16 1.81 1.73 -7.72
N GLY A 17 0.70 2.03 -7.05
CA GLY A 17 0.69 2.72 -5.77
C GLY A 17 1.42 1.94 -4.68
N MET A 18 1.26 0.62 -4.63
CA MET A 18 1.95 -0.23 -3.67
C MET A 18 3.45 -0.37 -3.97
N ALA A 19 3.84 -0.42 -5.26
CA ALA A 19 5.24 -0.37 -5.67
C ALA A 19 5.91 0.95 -5.25
N MET A 20 5.23 2.08 -5.46
CA MET A 20 5.70 3.40 -5.00
C MET A 20 5.74 3.48 -3.46
N CYS A 21 4.74 2.92 -2.77
CA CYS A 21 4.72 2.84 -1.31
C CYS A 21 5.92 2.03 -0.77
N TRP A 22 6.24 0.91 -1.40
CA TRP A 22 7.45 0.13 -1.08
C TRP A 22 8.72 0.95 -1.30
N PHE A 23 8.84 1.63 -2.43
CA PHE A 23 10.02 2.44 -2.76
C PHE A 23 10.25 3.54 -1.71
N THR A 24 9.20 4.30 -1.38
CA THR A 24 9.27 5.42 -0.43
C THR A 24 9.51 4.95 1.00
N THR A 25 8.89 3.84 1.42
CA THR A 25 9.14 3.27 2.76
C THR A 25 10.53 2.65 2.89
N ARG A 26 11.03 1.95 1.86
CA ARG A 26 12.40 1.40 1.84
C ARG A 26 13.46 2.49 1.95
N ARG A 27 13.24 3.64 1.31
CA ARG A 27 14.14 4.80 1.38
C ARG A 27 13.89 5.73 2.57
N ARG A 28 12.97 5.36 3.48
CA ARG A 28 12.60 6.16 4.67
C ARG A 28 12.17 7.59 4.32
N LEU A 29 11.57 7.79 3.14
CA LEU A 29 11.06 9.09 2.68
C LEU A 29 9.70 9.44 3.30
N VAL A 30 8.97 8.43 3.75
CA VAL A 30 7.65 8.58 4.37
C VAL A 30 7.61 7.91 5.74
N GLY A 31 6.87 8.52 6.66
CA GLY A 31 6.69 7.99 8.01
C GLY A 31 5.88 6.67 8.03
N LEU A 32 6.01 5.92 9.12
CA LEU A 32 5.30 4.64 9.31
C LEU A 32 3.78 4.78 9.20
N GLY A 33 3.20 5.81 9.84
CA GLY A 33 1.77 6.06 9.81
C GLY A 33 1.24 6.34 8.39
N TYR A 34 1.96 7.16 7.62
CA TYR A 34 1.62 7.40 6.22
C TYR A 34 1.75 6.13 5.36
N GLY A 35 2.80 5.33 5.62
CA GLY A 35 2.95 4.01 5.01
C GLY A 35 1.79 3.06 5.33
N TRP A 36 1.22 3.10 6.53
CA TRP A 36 0.05 2.30 6.89
C TRP A 36 -1.21 2.77 6.17
N LEU A 37 -1.42 4.09 6.11
CA LEU A 37 -2.55 4.69 5.39
C LEU A 37 -2.54 4.24 3.92
N LEU A 38 -1.41 4.39 3.23
CA LEU A 38 -1.30 3.99 1.82
C LEU A 38 -1.61 2.50 1.61
N ARG A 39 -1.11 1.61 2.48
CA ARG A 39 -1.40 0.17 2.38
C ARG A 39 -2.89 -0.13 2.58
N GLY A 40 -3.56 0.59 3.48
CA GLY A 40 -5.00 0.50 3.66
C GLY A 40 -5.78 0.99 2.45
N VAL A 41 -5.43 2.17 1.91
CA VAL A 41 -6.08 2.75 0.73
C VAL A 41 -5.96 1.82 -0.48
N PHE A 42 -4.76 1.28 -0.76
CA PHE A 42 -4.57 0.37 -1.88
C PHE A 42 -5.18 -1.02 -1.64
N ALA A 43 -5.31 -1.48 -0.38
CA ALA A 43 -6.09 -2.69 -0.09
C ALA A 43 -7.57 -2.50 -0.45
N VAL A 44 -8.16 -1.36 -0.05
CA VAL A 44 -9.55 -1.02 -0.37
C VAL A 44 -9.73 -0.84 -1.88
N LEU A 45 -8.81 -0.14 -2.55
CA LEU A 45 -8.89 0.08 -4.00
C LEU A 45 -8.80 -1.25 -4.76
N ALA A 46 -7.93 -2.17 -4.36
CA ALA A 46 -7.84 -3.49 -4.96
C ALA A 46 -9.13 -4.30 -4.73
N ALA A 47 -9.73 -4.22 -3.54
CA ALA A 47 -11.01 -4.86 -3.25
C ALA A 47 -12.16 -4.29 -4.09
N LEU A 48 -12.18 -2.97 -4.31
CA LEU A 48 -13.13 -2.32 -5.23
C LEU A 48 -12.90 -2.80 -6.68
N GLY A 49 -11.65 -3.03 -7.08
CA GLY A 49 -11.33 -3.63 -8.38
C GLY A 49 -11.89 -5.05 -8.55
N VAL A 50 -11.82 -5.88 -7.50
CA VAL A 50 -12.46 -7.20 -7.48
C VAL A 50 -13.98 -7.07 -7.59
N ALA A 51 -14.59 -6.21 -6.78
CA ALA A 51 -16.03 -6.00 -6.79
C ALA A 51 -16.55 -5.54 -8.17
N ALA A 52 -15.83 -4.61 -8.82
CA ALA A 52 -16.15 -4.12 -10.16
C ALA A 52 -15.98 -5.20 -11.24
N GLY A 53 -14.96 -6.06 -11.11
CA GLY A 53 -14.75 -7.19 -12.01
C GLY A 53 -15.88 -8.21 -11.93
N LEU A 54 -16.27 -8.57 -10.71
CA LEU A 54 -17.37 -9.51 -10.46
C LEU A 54 -18.73 -8.94 -10.90
N SER A 55 -18.99 -7.64 -10.67
CA SER A 55 -20.25 -7.00 -11.08
C SER A 55 -20.45 -6.94 -12.60
N THR A 56 -19.37 -7.09 -13.37
CA THR A 56 -19.40 -7.13 -14.84
C THR A 56 -19.29 -8.56 -15.39
N GLY A 57 -19.39 -9.58 -14.53
CA GLY A 57 -19.31 -11.00 -14.92
C GLY A 57 -17.89 -11.51 -15.17
N GLY A 58 -16.86 -10.76 -14.78
CA GLY A 58 -15.47 -11.19 -14.88
C GLY A 58 -15.10 -12.23 -13.81
N ALA A 59 -14.38 -13.28 -14.21
CA ALA A 59 -13.85 -14.32 -13.32
C ALA A 59 -12.51 -14.87 -13.83
N GLY A 60 -11.71 -14.03 -14.48
CA GLY A 60 -10.45 -14.38 -15.11
C GLY A 60 -9.23 -14.01 -14.26
N VAL A 61 -8.07 -13.97 -14.93
CA VAL A 61 -6.77 -13.67 -14.30
C VAL A 61 -6.76 -12.28 -13.62
N ARG A 62 -7.50 -11.31 -14.17
CA ARG A 62 -7.60 -9.95 -13.62
C ARG A 62 -8.17 -9.96 -12.20
N GLU A 63 -9.27 -10.65 -11.98
CA GLU A 63 -9.98 -10.72 -10.69
C GLU A 63 -9.12 -11.42 -9.65
N TRP A 64 -8.51 -12.55 -10.02
CA TRP A 64 -7.57 -13.25 -9.16
C TRP A 64 -6.36 -12.39 -8.80
N SER A 65 -5.82 -11.62 -9.75
CA SER A 65 -4.71 -10.69 -9.50
C SER A 65 -5.12 -9.56 -8.57
N ALA A 66 -6.34 -9.01 -8.72
CA ALA A 66 -6.88 -7.99 -7.83
C ALA A 66 -7.12 -8.52 -6.41
N ALA A 67 -7.67 -9.73 -6.29
CA ALA A 67 -7.87 -10.40 -5.00
C ALA A 67 -6.53 -10.67 -4.30
N LEU A 68 -5.54 -11.21 -5.02
CA LEU A 68 -4.20 -11.43 -4.49
C LEU A 68 -3.53 -10.12 -4.05
N THR A 69 -3.72 -9.05 -4.81
CA THR A 69 -3.20 -7.71 -4.47
C THR A 69 -3.83 -7.18 -3.18
N ALA A 70 -5.16 -7.29 -3.04
CA ALA A 70 -5.87 -6.88 -1.82
C ALA A 70 -5.37 -7.65 -0.59
N VAL A 71 -5.28 -8.98 -0.69
CA VAL A 71 -4.76 -9.84 0.38
C VAL A 71 -3.32 -9.47 0.74
N SER A 72 -2.47 -9.27 -0.26
CA SER A 72 -1.08 -8.87 -0.06
C SER A 72 -0.96 -7.55 0.69
N CYS A 73 -1.79 -6.55 0.35
CA CYS A 73 -1.80 -5.26 1.05
C CYS A 73 -2.15 -5.41 2.52
N VAL A 74 -3.18 -6.22 2.85
CA VAL A 74 -3.60 -6.50 4.22
C VAL A 74 -2.51 -7.24 4.99
N VAL A 75 -1.91 -8.29 4.40
CA VAL A 75 -0.83 -9.06 5.04
C VAL A 75 0.37 -8.18 5.33
N VAL A 76 0.82 -7.37 4.36
CA VAL A 76 1.97 -6.48 4.55
C VAL A 76 1.67 -5.40 5.58
N LEU A 77 0.44 -4.86 5.62
CA LEU A 77 0.01 -3.93 6.65
C LEU A 77 0.07 -4.58 8.05
N ALA A 78 -0.48 -5.78 8.20
CA ALA A 78 -0.46 -6.51 9.47
C ALA A 78 0.98 -6.81 9.93
N VAL A 79 1.86 -7.22 9.01
CA VAL A 79 3.30 -7.42 9.31
C VAL A 79 3.95 -6.12 9.73
N SER A 80 3.65 -5.00 9.06
CA SER A 80 4.19 -3.68 9.40
C SER A 80 3.76 -3.22 10.80
N VAL A 81 2.48 -3.44 11.16
CA VAL A 81 1.96 -3.13 12.49
C VAL A 81 2.63 -4.00 13.56
N ARG A 82 2.80 -5.31 13.30
CA ARG A 82 3.49 -6.22 14.24
C ARG A 82 4.97 -5.85 14.42
N ARG A 83 5.65 -5.40 13.36
CA ARG A 83 7.08 -5.02 13.38
C ARG A 83 7.35 -3.54 13.68
N ARG A 84 6.32 -2.78 14.08
CA ARG A 84 6.39 -1.32 14.26
C ARG A 84 7.55 -0.85 15.17
N ARG A 85 7.88 -1.62 16.21
CA ARG A 85 8.94 -1.27 17.17
C ARG A 85 10.31 -1.11 16.51
N VAL A 86 10.64 -1.96 15.53
CA VAL A 86 11.90 -1.88 14.77
C VAL A 86 11.94 -0.64 13.86
N GLY A 87 10.79 -0.27 13.29
CA GLY A 87 10.69 0.92 12.46
C GLY A 87 10.85 2.22 13.25
N VAL A 88 10.25 2.30 14.44
CA VAL A 88 10.28 3.49 15.30
C VAL A 88 11.68 3.76 15.85
N GLY A 89 12.43 2.72 16.22
CA GLY A 89 13.78 2.89 16.77
C GLY A 89 14.74 3.68 15.86
N GLY A 90 14.62 3.52 14.54
CA GLY A 90 15.42 4.31 13.59
C GLY A 90 14.98 5.78 13.49
N ALA A 91 13.69 6.07 13.67
CA ALA A 91 13.16 7.43 13.61
C ALA A 91 13.51 8.23 14.87
N SER A 92 13.48 7.58 16.05
CA SER A 92 13.92 8.18 17.31
C SER A 92 15.41 8.58 17.25
N ALA A 93 16.28 7.68 16.78
CA ALA A 93 17.71 7.95 16.67
C ALA A 93 18.04 9.14 15.74
N ASP A 94 17.26 9.36 14.67
CA ASP A 94 17.42 10.52 13.78
C ASP A 94 16.91 11.81 14.41
N HIS A 95 15.83 11.75 15.20
CA HIS A 95 15.31 12.89 15.95
C HIS A 95 16.33 13.34 17.01
N ASP A 96 16.85 12.41 17.81
CA ASP A 96 17.84 12.69 18.86
C ASP A 96 19.11 13.34 18.27
N ARG A 97 19.57 12.86 17.10
CA ARG A 97 20.72 13.44 16.38
C ARG A 97 20.50 14.87 15.91
N ARG A 98 19.25 15.27 15.62
CA ARG A 98 18.90 16.64 15.24
C ARG A 98 18.81 17.54 16.45
N THR A 99 18.18 17.07 17.52
CA THR A 99 18.05 17.82 18.78
C THR A 99 19.41 18.11 19.41
N ALA A 100 20.34 17.15 19.37
CA ALA A 100 21.71 17.32 19.84
C ALA A 100 22.55 18.37 19.07
N ARG A 101 22.08 18.89 17.92
CA ARG A 101 22.75 19.97 17.19
C ARG A 101 22.31 21.36 17.63
N VAL A 102 21.19 21.46 18.34
CA VAL A 102 20.55 22.73 18.70
C VAL A 102 20.64 22.99 20.21
N ALA A 103 20.84 21.94 21.01
CA ALA A 103 21.21 22.03 22.43
C ALA A 103 22.71 22.31 22.57
#